data_AF-A0A1Y5K3I7-F1
#
_entry.id   AF-A0A1Y5K3I7-F1
#
_cell.length_a   1.000
_cell.length_b   1.000
_cell.length_c   1.000
_cell.angle_alpha   90.00
_cell.angle_beta   90.00
_cell.angle_gamma   90.00
#
_symmetry.space_group_name_H-M   'P 1'
#
loop_
_entity.id
_entity.type
_entity.pdbx_description
1 polymer ?
#
loop_
_entity_poly.entity_id
_entity_poly.type
_entity_poly.pdbx_seq_one_letter_code
_entity_poly.pdbx_strand_id
1 'polypeptide(L)'
;MYKLLLVFSLLSITGCETVDSMQQDVTDFSNDLFATATKGTKDDASDAFFKAQEAYSEAEKARKQKVLLNAQQRSLWAELESDYQKLVENPDTAADKESIFSDGTIADNIMTQSLEFIELAAKTD
;
A
#
# COMPACT_ATOMS: atom_id res chain seq x y z
N MET A 1 -9.33 43.27 -40.62
CA MET A 1 -10.02 42.03 -41.02
C MET A 1 -8.99 41.06 -41.57
N TYR A 2 -8.53 40.08 -40.79
CA TYR A 2 -8.11 38.76 -41.28
C TYR A 2 -8.35 37.77 -40.14
N LYS A 3 -9.17 36.76 -40.45
CA LYS A 3 -9.76 35.79 -39.53
C LYS A 3 -8.93 34.51 -39.68
N LEU A 4 -8.03 34.25 -38.73
CA LEU A 4 -7.24 33.01 -38.71
C LEU A 4 -7.96 31.99 -37.82
N LEU A 5 -8.80 31.18 -38.47
CA LEU A 5 -9.29 29.91 -37.94
C LEU A 5 -8.17 28.88 -38.11
N LEU A 6 -7.55 28.48 -37.00
CA LEU A 6 -6.70 27.29 -36.92
C LEU A 6 -7.46 26.23 -36.11
N VAL A 7 -8.24 25.44 -36.84
CA VAL A 7 -8.69 24.10 -36.46
C VAL A 7 -7.55 23.12 -36.81
N PHE A 8 -7.48 21.98 -36.11
CA PHE A 8 -6.43 20.92 -36.08
C PHE A 8 -5.49 21.08 -34.87
N SER A 9 -5.42 20.19 -33.88
CA SER A 9 -5.87 18.80 -33.80
C SER A 9 -6.16 18.45 -32.34
N LEU A 10 -7.27 17.72 -32.12
CA LEU A 10 -7.47 16.88 -30.95
C LEU A 10 -6.32 15.87 -30.89
N LEU A 11 -5.34 16.11 -30.02
CA LEU A 11 -4.56 15.03 -29.44
C LEU A 11 -5.45 14.40 -28.37
N SER A 12 -6.40 13.58 -28.82
CA SER A 12 -6.94 12.53 -27.97
C SER A 12 -5.77 11.61 -27.66
N ILE A 13 -5.15 11.81 -26.50
CA ILE A 13 -4.14 10.89 -25.97
C ILE A 13 -4.92 9.61 -25.62
N THR A 14 -5.10 8.76 -26.61
CA THR A 14 -5.46 7.36 -26.44
C THR A 14 -4.26 6.68 -25.80
N GLY A 15 -4.39 6.27 -24.55
CA GLY A 15 -3.33 5.55 -23.84
C GLY A 15 -3.60 5.40 -22.35
N CYS A 16 -4.82 5.00 -21.97
CA CYS A 16 -5.15 4.62 -20.59
C CYS A 16 -4.75 3.16 -20.31
N GLU A 17 -3.57 2.70 -20.74
CA GLU A 17 -3.13 1.31 -20.52
C GLU A 17 -2.36 1.12 -19.21
N THR A 18 -2.02 2.19 -18.49
CA THR A 18 -1.17 2.11 -17.29
C THR A 18 -1.95 1.82 -16.00
N VAL A 19 -3.25 2.12 -15.94
CA VAL A 19 -4.07 1.91 -14.73
C VAL A 19 -4.38 0.42 -14.52
N ASP A 20 -4.71 -0.30 -15.60
CA ASP A 20 -5.10 -1.71 -15.52
C ASP A 20 -3.92 -2.60 -15.09
N SER A 21 -2.69 -2.32 -15.53
CA SER A 21 -1.52 -3.12 -15.13
C SER A 21 -1.15 -2.91 -13.65
N MET A 22 -1.18 -1.66 -13.16
CA MET A 22 -0.91 -1.39 -11.74
C MET A 22 -1.97 -2.01 -10.82
N GLN A 23 -3.23 -2.01 -11.24
CA GLN A 23 -4.31 -2.60 -10.46
C GLN A 23 -4.20 -4.13 -10.38
N GLN A 24 -3.73 -4.78 -11.46
CA GLN A 24 -3.43 -6.21 -11.46
C GLN A 24 -2.25 -6.52 -10.54
N ASP A 25 -1.16 -5.75 -10.59
CA ASP A 25 0.01 -5.93 -9.73
C ASP A 25 -0.33 -5.82 -8.23
N VAL A 26 -1.18 -4.84 -7.86
CA VAL A 26 -1.64 -4.68 -6.46
C VAL A 26 -2.54 -5.84 -6.03
N THR A 27 -3.39 -6.34 -6.93
CA THR A 27 -4.30 -7.46 -6.64
C THR A 27 -3.51 -8.75 -6.41
N ASP A 28 -2.53 -9.04 -7.27
CA ASP A 28 -1.68 -10.22 -7.13
C ASP A 28 -0.83 -10.15 -5.86
N PHE A 29 -0.27 -8.97 -5.54
CA PHE A 29 0.46 -8.73 -4.29
C PHE A 29 -0.42 -8.92 -3.05
N SER A 30 -1.64 -8.35 -3.05
CA SER A 30 -2.60 -8.51 -1.95
C SER A 30 -2.97 -9.99 -1.72
N ASN A 31 -3.21 -10.73 -2.81
CA ASN A 31 -3.55 -12.15 -2.73
C ASN A 31 -2.40 -12.98 -2.13
N ASP A 32 -1.16 -12.68 -2.47
CA ASP A 32 0.03 -13.34 -1.91
C ASP A 32 0.20 -13.00 -0.42
N LEU A 33 0.07 -11.72 -0.08
CA LEU A 33 0.23 -11.21 1.28
C LEU A 33 -0.72 -11.89 2.27
N PHE A 34 -1.96 -12.17 1.85
CA PHE A 34 -2.98 -12.83 2.68
C PHE A 34 -3.18 -14.32 2.39
N ALA A 35 -2.33 -14.96 1.57
CA ALA A 35 -2.53 -16.33 1.10
C ALA A 35 -2.56 -17.42 2.20
N THR A 36 -2.05 -17.13 3.41
CA THR A 36 -2.05 -18.08 4.53
C THR A 36 -2.08 -17.34 5.87
N ALA A 37 -3.29 -17.13 6.42
CA ALA A 37 -3.49 -16.70 7.80
C ALA A 37 -4.24 -17.79 8.60
N THR A 38 -3.67 -19.00 8.67
CA THR A 38 -4.21 -20.08 9.50
C THR A 38 -3.59 -20.03 10.90
N LYS A 39 -4.40 -19.55 11.85
CA LYS A 39 -4.13 -19.21 13.26
C LYS A 39 -3.44 -20.30 14.11
N GLY A 40 -2.49 -19.89 14.94
CA GLY A 40 -2.31 -20.33 16.33
C GLY A 40 -0.92 -20.78 16.83
N THR A 41 0.19 -20.59 16.11
CA THR A 41 1.53 -21.07 16.54
C THR A 41 2.64 -20.00 16.54
N LYS A 42 3.75 -20.25 17.24
CA LYS A 42 4.93 -19.33 17.29
C LYS A 42 5.56 -19.11 15.92
N ASP A 43 5.47 -20.09 15.02
CA ASP A 43 5.89 -19.96 13.63
C ASP A 43 5.07 -18.85 12.91
N ASP A 44 3.84 -18.58 13.37
CA ASP A 44 2.95 -17.58 12.79
C ASP A 44 3.39 -16.16 13.11
N ALA A 45 4.02 -15.90 14.27
CA ALA A 45 4.51 -14.58 14.59
C ALA A 45 5.71 -14.21 13.71
N SER A 46 6.59 -15.16 13.43
CA SER A 46 7.70 -14.95 12.49
C SER A 46 7.18 -14.77 11.06
N ASP A 47 6.25 -15.61 10.60
CA ASP A 47 5.63 -15.48 9.26
C ASP A 47 4.89 -14.15 9.10
N ALA A 48 4.07 -13.77 10.09
CA ALA A 48 3.34 -12.51 10.11
C ALA A 48 4.29 -11.30 10.15
N PHE A 49 5.40 -11.38 10.88
CA PHE A 49 6.43 -10.35 10.88
C PHE A 49 7.05 -10.16 9.49
N PHE A 50 7.43 -11.25 8.81
CA PHE A 50 8.03 -11.19 7.48
C PHE A 50 7.06 -10.64 6.44
N LYS A 51 5.79 -11.07 6.46
CA LYS A 51 4.74 -10.53 5.60
C LYS A 51 4.51 -9.03 5.84
N ALA A 52 4.43 -8.60 7.10
CA ALA A 52 4.31 -7.18 7.43
C ALA A 52 5.54 -6.37 6.98
N GLN A 53 6.75 -6.92 7.09
CA GLN A 53 7.97 -6.30 6.58
C GLN A 53 7.98 -6.18 5.07
N GLU A 54 7.53 -7.21 4.35
CA GLU A 54 7.40 -7.19 2.89
C GLU A 54 6.39 -6.13 2.45
N ALA A 55 5.20 -6.10 3.08
CA ALA A 55 4.17 -5.10 2.84
C ALA A 55 4.70 -3.67 3.03
N TYR A 56 5.36 -3.42 4.15
CA TYR A 56 5.96 -2.12 4.44
C TYR A 56 7.03 -1.74 3.40
N SER A 57 7.88 -2.69 3.00
CA SER A 57 8.92 -2.48 1.99
C SER A 57 8.31 -2.08 0.63
N GLU A 58 7.25 -2.74 0.18
CA GLU A 58 6.57 -2.38 -1.07
C GLU A 58 5.89 -1.00 -0.97
N ALA A 59 5.24 -0.69 0.15
CA ALA A 59 4.68 0.64 0.40
C ALA A 59 5.76 1.73 0.41
N GLU A 60 6.94 1.44 0.98
CA GLU A 60 8.07 2.36 0.97
C GLU A 60 8.60 2.62 -0.45
N LYS A 61 8.65 1.60 -1.30
CA LYS A 61 8.99 1.76 -2.73
C LYS A 61 7.98 2.67 -3.43
N ALA A 62 6.68 2.42 -3.23
CA ALA A 62 5.62 3.27 -3.79
C ALA A 62 5.74 4.73 -3.30
N ARG A 63 6.05 4.93 -2.01
CA ARG A 63 6.29 6.26 -1.44
C ARG A 63 7.47 6.96 -2.10
N LYS A 64 8.59 6.26 -2.29
CA LYS A 64 9.82 6.81 -2.89
C LYS A 64 9.62 7.25 -4.34
N GLN A 65 8.63 6.69 -5.04
CA GLN A 65 8.26 7.13 -6.39
C GLN A 65 7.48 8.46 -6.41
N LYS A 66 6.95 8.91 -5.26
CA LYS A 66 6.20 10.17 -5.17
C LYS A 66 7.10 11.32 -4.74
N VAL A 67 7.07 12.41 -5.52
CA VAL A 67 7.78 13.66 -5.21
C VAL A 67 7.17 14.35 -3.98
N LEU A 68 5.84 14.29 -3.85
CA LEU A 68 5.11 14.86 -2.72
C LEU A 68 3.89 14.00 -2.41
N LEU A 69 3.72 13.66 -1.14
CA LEU A 69 2.50 13.02 -0.66
C LEU A 69 1.39 14.07 -0.45
N ASN A 70 0.14 13.74 -0.77
CA ASN A 70 -1.00 14.56 -0.38
C ASN A 70 -1.32 14.40 1.13
N ALA A 71 -2.28 15.15 1.67
CA ALA A 71 -2.59 15.10 3.10
C ALA A 71 -3.01 13.69 3.57
N GLN A 72 -3.83 12.99 2.79
CA GLN A 72 -4.30 11.64 3.12
C GLN A 72 -3.15 10.62 3.09
N GLN A 73 -2.31 10.66 2.05
CA GLN A 73 -1.13 9.83 1.92
C GLN A 73 -0.14 10.07 3.07
N ARG A 74 0.05 11.33 3.50
CA ARG A 74 0.92 11.65 4.65
C ARG A 74 0.40 11.07 5.95
N SER A 75 -0.90 11.21 6.22
CA SER A 75 -1.50 10.67 7.45
C SER A 75 -1.38 9.16 7.50
N LEU A 76 -1.78 8.48 6.42
CA LEU A 76 -1.69 7.02 6.34
C LEU A 76 -0.23 6.54 6.46
N TRP A 77 0.71 7.21 5.81
CA TRP A 77 2.14 6.88 5.93
C TRP A 77 2.64 7.03 7.37
N ALA A 78 2.25 8.09 8.08
CA ALA A 78 2.70 8.31 9.46
C ALA A 78 2.18 7.23 10.42
N GLU A 79 0.95 6.79 10.23
CA GLU A 79 0.36 5.69 11.01
C GLU A 79 1.08 4.37 10.70
N LEU A 80 1.24 4.03 9.42
CA LEU A 80 1.95 2.85 8.95
C LEU A 80 3.40 2.80 9.46
N GLU A 81 4.13 3.91 9.37
CA GLU A 81 5.52 4.00 9.84
C GLU A 81 5.59 3.82 11.36
N SER A 82 4.67 4.43 12.11
CA SER A 82 4.58 4.25 13.56
C SER A 82 4.34 2.79 13.94
N ASP A 83 3.39 2.11 13.30
CA ASP A 83 3.04 0.73 13.64
C ASP A 83 4.15 -0.24 13.23
N TYR A 84 4.78 0.00 12.08
CA TYR A 84 5.96 -0.76 11.66
C TYR A 84 7.13 -0.61 12.64
N GLN A 85 7.43 0.59 13.15
CA GLN A 85 8.49 0.76 14.15
C GLN A 85 8.21 -0.02 15.43
N LYS A 86 6.96 -0.01 15.94
CA LYS A 86 6.58 -0.82 17.11
C LYS A 86 6.82 -2.31 16.87
N LEU A 87 6.49 -2.80 15.67
CA LEU A 87 6.69 -4.19 15.29
C LEU A 87 8.19 -4.55 15.17
N VAL A 88 9.01 -3.66 14.61
CA VAL A 88 10.48 -3.87 14.53
C VAL A 88 11.12 -3.89 15.92
N GLU A 89 10.64 -3.06 16.85
CA GLU A 89 11.11 -3.05 18.24
C GLU A 89 10.73 -4.34 18.98
N ASN A 90 9.58 -4.93 18.66
CA ASN A 90 9.08 -6.15 19.30
C ASN A 90 8.50 -7.16 18.27
N PRO A 91 9.36 -7.87 17.51
CA PRO A 91 8.89 -8.76 16.42
C PRO A 91 7.94 -9.87 16.89
N ASP A 92 8.09 -10.32 18.13
CA ASP A 92 7.25 -11.37 18.72
C ASP A 92 5.77 -10.96 18.84
N THR A 93 5.45 -9.66 18.79
CA THR A 93 4.07 -9.16 18.86
C THR A 93 3.37 -9.12 17.50
N ALA A 94 4.00 -9.63 16.43
CA ALA A 94 3.42 -9.62 15.08
C ALA A 94 2.01 -10.23 15.02
N ALA A 95 1.82 -11.36 15.73
CA ALA A 95 0.54 -12.08 15.83
C ALA A 95 -0.34 -11.61 17.00
N ASP A 96 0.10 -10.63 17.78
CA ASP A 96 -0.70 -10.07 18.87
C ASP A 96 -1.79 -9.17 18.31
N LYS A 97 -2.95 -9.19 18.96
CA LYS A 97 -4.01 -8.24 18.66
C LYS A 97 -3.52 -6.82 18.90
N GLU A 98 -3.76 -5.95 17.93
CA GLU A 98 -3.47 -4.52 18.05
C GLU A 98 -4.28 -3.86 19.18
N SER A 99 -5.51 -4.34 19.40
CA SER A 99 -6.42 -3.84 20.42
C SER A 99 -7.42 -4.92 20.84
N ILE A 100 -7.96 -4.80 22.05
CA ILE A 100 -9.08 -5.65 22.52
C ILE A 100 -10.36 -5.45 21.68
N PHE A 101 -10.45 -4.34 20.95
CA PHE A 101 -11.56 -4.01 20.06
C PHE A 101 -11.27 -4.33 18.59
N SER A 102 -10.04 -4.73 18.26
CA SER A 102 -9.63 -5.12 16.91
C SER A 102 -9.58 -6.65 16.79
N ASP A 103 -10.00 -7.14 15.64
CA ASP A 103 -9.84 -8.53 15.26
C ASP A 103 -8.55 -8.78 14.47
N GLY A 104 -7.86 -7.71 14.06
CA GLY A 104 -6.57 -7.76 13.38
C GLY A 104 -5.39 -7.80 14.34
N THR A 105 -4.33 -8.45 13.89
CA THR A 105 -3.02 -8.41 14.54
C THR A 105 -2.26 -7.14 14.14
N ILE A 106 -1.16 -6.84 14.84
CA ILE A 106 -0.26 -5.75 14.44
C ILE A 106 0.25 -5.95 13.01
N ALA A 107 0.59 -7.19 12.64
CA ALA A 107 1.00 -7.51 11.28
C ALA A 107 -0.12 -7.28 10.27
N ASP A 108 -1.36 -7.71 10.56
CA ASP A 108 -2.51 -7.49 9.67
C ASP A 108 -2.73 -5.99 9.41
N ASN A 109 -2.64 -5.16 10.45
CA ASN A 109 -2.82 -3.71 10.31
C ASN A 109 -1.75 -3.09 9.39
N ILE A 110 -0.48 -3.45 9.59
CA ILE A 110 0.63 -2.99 8.73
C ILE A 110 0.44 -3.45 7.29
N MET A 111 0.03 -4.70 7.08
CA MET A 111 -0.25 -5.26 5.76
C MET A 111 -1.39 -4.50 5.07
N THR A 112 -2.51 -4.27 5.77
CA THR A 112 -3.66 -3.51 5.25
C THR A 112 -3.29 -2.06 4.93
N GLN A 113 -2.69 -1.34 5.87
CA GLN A 113 -2.28 0.06 5.67
C GLN A 113 -1.24 0.21 4.53
N SER A 114 -0.34 -0.77 4.37
CA SER A 114 0.62 -0.80 3.25
C SER A 114 -0.09 -0.88 1.90
N LEU A 115 -1.07 -1.79 1.76
CA LEU A 115 -1.87 -1.92 0.55
C LEU A 115 -2.70 -0.67 0.28
N GLU A 116 -3.37 -0.13 1.29
CA GLU A 116 -4.13 1.12 1.17
C GLU A 116 -3.23 2.27 0.69
N PHE A 117 -2.00 2.34 1.20
CA PHE A 117 -1.04 3.36 0.79
C PHE A 117 -0.60 3.17 -0.67
N ILE A 118 -0.27 1.94 -1.08
CA ILE A 118 0.11 1.62 -2.47
C ILE A 118 -1.02 2.00 -3.43
N GLU A 119 -2.26 1.60 -3.11
CA GLU A 119 -3.43 1.96 -3.91
C GLU A 119 -3.64 3.47 -4.00
N LEU A 120 -3.52 4.18 -2.87
CA LEU A 120 -3.70 5.62 -2.83
C LEU A 120 -2.58 6.35 -3.57
N ALA A 121 -1.36 5.82 -3.55
CA ALA A 121 -0.24 6.29 -4.34
C ALA A 121 -0.47 6.06 -5.84
N ALA A 122 -1.04 4.92 -6.24
CA ALA A 122 -1.37 4.62 -7.64
C ALA A 122 -2.52 5.48 -8.20
N LYS A 123 -3.51 5.82 -7.38
CA LYS A 123 -4.71 6.59 -7.78
C LYS A 123 -4.45 8.09 -8.05
N THR A 124 -3.24 8.60 -7.83
CA THR A 124 -2.97 10.04 -7.85
C THR A 124 -1.75 10.40 -8.69
N ASP A 125 -1.96 11.00 -9.85
CA ASP A 125 -1.13 12.06 -10.48
C ASP A 125 -2.06 13.20 -10.90
#